data_AF-A0A200R318-F1
#
_entry.id   AF-A0A200R318-F1
#
_cell.length_a   1.000
_cell.length_b   1.000
_cell.length_c   1.000
_cell.angle_alpha   90.00
_cell.angle_beta   90.00
_cell.angle_gamma   90.00
#
_symmetry.space_group_name_H-M   'P 1'
#
loop_
_entity.id
_entity.type
_entity.pdbx_description
1 polymer ?
#
loop_
_entity_poly.entity_id
_entity_poly.type
_entity_poly.pdbx_seq_one_letter_code
_entity_poly.pdbx_strand_id
1 'polypeptide(L)'
;MLAEMLHKITSPPIINQQEDSIIWPHDKKGFSVKSMYEFLTAGSIPNHYLKSFIWNPHIPPKICFFSWEASLNKILTLDNLKKRGHQLPNCCYMCSNHEESPSHLLLQCPYARTIWFEIMPLSSWCWTTPRDLLHLAYCWSRPGLSTTGKHIWQFIPAAIIWSIWTERNARAFEGKAKPTNRMVIEIKYMICFWAKHSSTDFHYTTAQSILNWDSLFL
;
A
#
# COMPACT_ATOMS: atom_id res chain seq x y z
N MET A 1 -3.40 -3.98 -34.65
CA MET A 1 -3.68 -2.63 -34.11
C MET A 1 -4.14 -1.62 -35.16
N LEU A 2 -3.31 -1.08 -36.06
CA LEU A 2 -3.78 -0.13 -37.11
C LEU A 2 -4.74 -0.76 -38.13
N ALA A 3 -4.47 -2.00 -38.56
CA ALA A 3 -5.33 -2.74 -39.49
C ALA A 3 -6.71 -3.12 -38.90
N GLU A 4 -6.79 -3.35 -37.58
CA GLU A 4 -8.07 -3.61 -36.89
C GLU A 4 -8.90 -2.33 -36.70
N MET A 5 -8.25 -1.17 -36.55
CA MET A 5 -8.94 0.12 -36.52
C MET A 5 -9.52 0.47 -37.90
N LEU A 6 -8.80 0.19 -38.99
CA LEU A 6 -9.30 0.37 -40.36
C LEU A 6 -10.54 -0.48 -40.65
N HIS A 7 -10.58 -1.74 -40.19
CA HIS A 7 -11.73 -2.62 -40.37
C HIS A 7 -13.01 -2.16 -39.64
N LYS A 8 -12.87 -1.37 -38.55
CA LYS A 8 -14.00 -0.71 -37.87
C LYS A 8 -14.48 0.56 -38.56
N ILE A 9 -13.66 1.16 -39.43
CA ILE A 9 -13.94 2.41 -40.15
C ILE A 9 -14.51 2.13 -41.56
N THR A 10 -14.28 0.94 -42.12
CA THR A 10 -14.66 0.57 -43.51
C THR A 10 -16.17 0.51 -43.79
N SER A 11 -17.03 0.64 -42.78
CA SER A 11 -18.47 0.80 -42.99
C SER A 11 -18.90 2.15 -42.43
N PRO A 12 -18.95 3.21 -43.25
CA PRO A 12 -19.50 4.48 -42.79
C PRO A 12 -20.93 4.22 -42.28
N PRO A 13 -21.31 4.77 -41.11
CA PRO A 13 -22.67 4.65 -40.62
C PRO A 13 -23.63 5.19 -41.68
N ILE A 14 -24.82 4.59 -41.78
CA ILE A 14 -25.86 5.05 -42.70
C ILE A 14 -26.12 6.52 -42.40
N ILE A 15 -25.82 7.39 -43.37
CA ILE A 15 -26.01 8.84 -43.24
C ILE A 15 -27.52 9.08 -43.21
N ASN A 16 -28.06 9.31 -42.02
CA ASN A 16 -29.41 9.85 -41.88
C ASN A 16 -29.32 11.38 -42.02
N GLN A 17 -30.42 12.05 -42.39
CA GLN A 17 -30.47 13.52 -42.46
C GLN A 17 -30.60 14.17 -41.06
N GLN A 18 -30.28 13.45 -39.98
CA GLN A 18 -30.33 14.03 -38.64
C GLN A 18 -29.06 14.85 -38.40
N GLU A 19 -29.18 15.91 -37.62
CA GLU A 19 -28.02 16.68 -37.18
C GLU A 19 -27.14 15.81 -36.26
N ASP A 20 -25.83 15.91 -36.46
CA ASP A 20 -24.84 15.25 -35.62
C ASP A 20 -24.99 15.71 -34.16
N SER A 21 -24.97 14.74 -33.23
CA SER A 21 -25.04 15.02 -31.79
C SER A 21 -23.88 14.36 -31.04
N ILE A 22 -23.36 15.06 -30.04
CA ILE A 22 -22.32 14.53 -29.16
C ILE A 22 -22.98 13.59 -28.16
N ILE A 23 -22.67 12.30 -28.24
CA ILE A 23 -23.21 11.27 -27.35
C ILE A 23 -22.13 10.84 -26.36
N TRP A 24 -22.48 10.83 -25.08
CA TRP A 24 -21.70 10.18 -24.04
C TRP A 24 -22.36 8.84 -23.68
N PRO A 25 -21.81 7.69 -24.14
CA PRO A 25 -22.50 6.40 -24.03
C PRO A 25 -22.48 5.81 -22.61
N HIS A 26 -21.78 6.44 -21.66
CA HIS A 26 -21.59 5.91 -20.30
C HIS A 26 -22.47 6.58 -19.24
N ASP A 27 -23.28 7.58 -19.60
CA ASP A 27 -24.28 8.17 -18.71
C ASP A 27 -25.46 8.73 -19.52
N LYS A 28 -26.69 8.40 -19.12
CA LYS A 28 -27.93 8.87 -19.75
C LYS A 28 -28.12 10.38 -19.62
N LYS A 29 -27.44 11.03 -18.68
CA LYS A 29 -27.47 12.49 -18.47
C LYS A 29 -26.49 13.25 -19.39
N GLY A 30 -25.74 12.55 -20.23
CA GLY A 30 -24.72 13.14 -21.09
C GLY A 30 -23.33 13.16 -20.44
N PHE A 31 -22.40 13.89 -21.06
CA PHE A 31 -21.02 13.95 -20.59
C PHE A 31 -20.91 14.67 -19.25
N SER A 32 -20.16 14.09 -18.32
CA SER A 32 -19.66 14.80 -17.15
C SER A 32 -18.25 14.33 -16.83
N VAL A 33 -17.46 15.19 -16.19
CA VAL A 33 -16.11 14.82 -15.72
C VAL A 33 -16.18 13.61 -14.79
N LYS A 34 -17.23 13.51 -13.97
CA LYS A 34 -17.47 12.39 -13.06
C LYS A 34 -17.69 11.08 -13.82
N SER A 35 -18.62 11.04 -14.77
CA SER A 35 -18.94 9.82 -15.53
C SER A 35 -17.77 9.39 -16.41
N MET A 36 -17.01 10.34 -16.97
CA MET A 36 -15.74 10.05 -17.65
C MET A 36 -14.72 9.42 -16.71
N TYR A 37 -14.54 9.99 -15.52
CA TYR A 37 -13.59 9.46 -14.54
C TYR A 37 -13.99 8.06 -14.05
N GLU A 38 -15.29 7.84 -13.77
CA GLU A 38 -15.83 6.53 -13.39
C GLU A 38 -15.63 5.50 -14.50
N PHE A 39 -15.85 5.86 -15.77
CA PHE A 39 -15.57 4.99 -16.90
C PHE A 39 -14.08 4.66 -17.04
N LEU A 40 -13.20 5.67 -16.98
CA LEU A 40 -11.74 5.48 -17.08
C LEU A 40 -11.17 4.67 -15.92
N THR A 41 -11.82 4.71 -14.75
CA THR A 41 -11.42 3.96 -13.56
C THR A 41 -12.24 2.68 -13.34
N ALA A 42 -13.15 2.35 -14.26
CA ALA A 42 -13.94 1.12 -14.20
C ALA A 42 -13.00 -0.10 -14.26
N GLY A 43 -12.91 -0.83 -13.16
CA GLY A 43 -12.00 -1.98 -12.99
C GLY A 43 -10.70 -1.67 -12.24
N SER A 44 -10.44 -0.40 -11.89
CA SER A 44 -9.38 -0.03 -10.95
C SER A 44 -9.83 -0.29 -9.50
N ILE A 45 -8.88 -0.57 -8.61
CA ILE A 45 -9.17 -0.70 -7.17
C ILE A 45 -9.76 0.65 -6.68
N PRO A 46 -10.94 0.65 -6.03
CA PRO A 46 -11.57 1.88 -5.57
C PRO A 46 -10.69 2.71 -4.63
N ASN A 47 -10.69 4.03 -4.82
CA ASN A 47 -9.89 4.97 -4.03
C ASN A 47 -10.24 4.97 -2.52
N HIS A 48 -11.45 4.54 -2.14
CA HIS A 48 -11.85 4.50 -0.73
C HIS A 48 -11.02 3.53 0.12
N TYR A 49 -10.49 2.44 -0.47
CA TYR A 49 -9.61 1.50 0.24
C TYR A 49 -8.31 2.18 0.67
N LEU A 50 -7.75 3.05 -0.17
CA LEU A 50 -6.58 3.85 0.19
C LEU A 50 -6.91 4.83 1.32
N LYS A 51 -8.09 5.44 1.29
CA LYS A 51 -8.46 6.46 2.29
C LYS A 51 -8.44 5.89 3.72
N SER A 52 -9.13 4.77 3.98
CA SER A 52 -9.18 4.16 5.32
C SER A 52 -7.88 3.48 5.71
N PHE A 53 -7.12 2.98 4.74
CA PHE A 53 -5.83 2.33 4.97
C PHE A 53 -4.71 3.33 5.34
N ILE A 54 -4.73 4.52 4.72
CA ILE A 54 -3.69 5.54 4.91
C ILE A 54 -3.99 6.46 6.09
N TRP A 55 -5.22 6.97 6.17
CA TRP A 55 -5.53 8.08 7.06
C TRP A 55 -6.07 7.59 8.40
N ASN A 56 -5.20 7.58 9.41
CA ASN A 56 -5.56 7.30 10.80
C ASN A 56 -5.07 8.45 11.69
N PRO A 57 -5.94 9.07 12.51
CA PRO A 57 -5.58 10.24 13.33
C PRO A 57 -4.57 9.93 14.44
N HIS A 58 -4.38 8.65 14.78
CA HIS A 58 -3.44 8.20 15.82
C HIS A 58 -2.08 7.79 15.26
N ILE A 59 -1.91 7.88 13.93
CA ILE A 59 -0.63 7.69 13.26
C ILE A 59 -0.06 9.08 12.95
N PRO A 60 1.24 9.32 13.20
CA PRO A 60 1.88 10.59 12.89
C PRO A 60 1.63 11.02 11.43
N PRO A 61 1.22 12.28 11.16
CA PRO A 61 0.88 12.72 9.80
C PRO A 61 1.95 12.46 8.75
N LYS A 62 3.24 12.58 9.13
CA LYS A 62 4.37 12.27 8.24
C LYS A 62 4.36 10.82 7.71
N ILE A 63 3.89 9.88 8.53
CA ILE A 63 3.81 8.47 8.17
C ILE A 63 2.60 8.24 7.26
N CYS A 64 1.46 8.87 7.55
CA CYS A 64 0.30 8.83 6.66
C CYS A 64 0.63 9.40 5.28
N PHE A 65 1.32 10.55 5.23
CA PHE A 65 1.76 11.17 3.99
C PHE A 65 2.72 10.27 3.20
N PHE A 66 3.69 9.67 3.90
CA PHE A 66 4.60 8.69 3.30
C PHE A 66 3.84 7.49 2.71
N SER A 67 2.90 6.91 3.46
CA SER A 67 2.07 5.80 2.99
C SER A 67 1.26 6.16 1.74
N TRP A 68 0.74 7.38 1.68
CA TRP A 68 0.06 7.91 0.50
C TRP A 68 1.00 8.03 -0.71
N GLU A 69 2.15 8.66 -0.55
CA GLU A 69 3.14 8.77 -1.64
C GLU A 69 3.61 7.40 -2.11
N ALA A 70 3.80 6.47 -1.18
CA ALA A 70 4.20 5.10 -1.49
C ALA A 70 3.11 4.38 -2.30
N SER A 71 1.83 4.56 -1.96
CA SER A 71 0.70 3.99 -2.71
C SER A 71 0.60 4.49 -4.15
N LEU A 72 1.13 5.70 -4.41
CA LEU A 72 1.21 6.30 -5.73
C LEU A 72 2.51 5.94 -6.47
N ASN A 73 3.35 5.07 -5.92
CA ASN A 73 4.70 4.77 -6.39
C ASN A 73 5.57 6.02 -6.55
N LYS A 74 5.48 7.00 -5.64
CA LYS A 74 6.18 8.31 -5.73
C LYS A 74 7.32 8.51 -4.73
N ILE A 75 7.56 7.57 -3.83
CA ILE A 75 8.68 7.64 -2.86
C ILE A 75 10.05 7.58 -3.55
N LEU A 76 11.10 8.02 -2.85
CA LEU A 76 12.46 8.18 -3.37
C LEU A 76 13.25 6.85 -3.44
N THR A 77 12.64 5.83 -4.04
CA THR A 77 13.33 4.60 -4.43
C THR A 77 14.27 4.84 -5.61
N LEU A 78 15.27 3.98 -5.77
CA LEU A 78 16.28 4.11 -6.83
C LEU A 78 15.68 4.09 -8.24
N ASP A 79 14.63 3.29 -8.49
CA ASP A 79 13.91 3.32 -9.77
C ASP A 79 13.29 4.70 -10.06
N ASN A 80 12.70 5.33 -9.05
CA ASN A 80 12.08 6.64 -9.17
C ASN A 80 13.10 7.75 -9.30
N LEU A 81 14.24 7.64 -8.62
CA LEU A 81 15.37 8.56 -8.83
C LEU A 81 15.91 8.43 -10.27
N LYS A 82 16.01 7.20 -10.80
CA LYS A 82 16.40 6.97 -12.19
C LYS A 82 15.41 7.57 -13.19
N LYS A 83 14.10 7.42 -12.96
CA LYS A 83 13.04 8.08 -13.76
C LYS A 83 13.13 9.61 -13.72
N ARG A 84 13.70 10.19 -12.66
CA ARG A 84 13.93 11.64 -12.50
C ARG A 84 15.28 12.10 -13.08
N GLY A 85 16.02 11.23 -13.76
CA GLY A 85 17.27 11.57 -14.43
C GLY A 85 18.54 11.35 -13.60
N HIS A 86 18.44 10.77 -12.41
CA HIS A 86 19.63 10.42 -11.63
C HIS A 86 20.27 9.11 -12.16
N GLN A 87 21.57 9.13 -12.43
CA GLN A 87 22.32 7.97 -12.89
C GLN A 87 22.87 7.18 -11.70
N LEU A 88 22.03 6.34 -11.09
CA LEU A 88 22.40 5.49 -9.96
C LEU A 88 22.21 4.01 -10.33
N PRO A 89 23.10 3.10 -9.90
CA PRO A 89 22.86 1.67 -10.02
C PRO A 89 21.64 1.30 -9.18
N ASN A 90 20.64 0.68 -9.79
CA ASN A 90 19.43 0.29 -9.09
C ASN A 90 19.62 -1.09 -8.43
N CYS A 91 20.04 -1.08 -7.17
CA CYS A 91 20.14 -2.30 -6.37
C CYS A 91 19.53 -2.05 -4.98
N CYS A 92 18.58 -2.88 -4.57
CA CYS A 92 17.88 -2.74 -3.31
C CYS A 92 18.83 -2.82 -2.11
N TYR A 93 18.89 -1.76 -1.30
CA TYR A 93 19.74 -1.68 -0.09
C TYR A 93 19.39 -2.70 1.01
N MET A 94 18.28 -3.42 0.85
CA MET A 94 17.81 -4.40 1.83
C MET A 94 18.25 -5.82 1.50
N CYS A 95 18.11 -6.25 0.24
CA CYS A 95 18.41 -7.62 -0.19
C CYS A 95 19.60 -7.74 -1.14
N SER A 96 20.07 -6.64 -1.72
CA SER A 96 21.17 -6.58 -2.69
C SER A 96 21.03 -7.51 -3.91
N ASN A 97 19.82 -7.98 -4.20
CA ASN A 97 19.58 -9.04 -5.18
C ASN A 97 18.57 -8.66 -6.28
N HIS A 98 17.84 -7.56 -6.11
CA HIS A 98 16.81 -7.10 -7.04
C HIS A 98 16.86 -5.58 -7.16
N GLU A 99 16.31 -5.06 -8.25
CA GLU A 99 16.07 -3.64 -8.41
C GLU A 99 15.12 -3.11 -7.33
N GLU A 100 15.45 -1.94 -6.80
CA GLU A 100 14.61 -1.25 -5.82
C GLU A 100 13.46 -0.53 -6.53
N SER A 101 12.24 -0.88 -6.14
CA SER A 101 11.00 -0.16 -6.44
C SER A 101 10.15 -0.07 -5.16
N PRO A 102 9.11 0.77 -5.09
CA PRO A 102 8.29 0.87 -3.88
C PRO A 102 7.66 -0.47 -3.48
N SER A 103 7.08 -1.19 -4.44
CA SER A 103 6.50 -2.52 -4.20
C SER A 103 7.53 -3.56 -3.81
N HIS A 104 8.71 -3.55 -4.46
CA HIS A 104 9.79 -4.45 -4.06
C HIS A 104 10.25 -4.14 -2.63
N LEU A 105 10.65 -2.90 -2.37
CA LEU A 105 11.22 -2.48 -1.10
C LEU A 105 10.27 -2.76 0.08
N LEU A 106 8.99 -2.39 -0.04
CA LEU A 106 8.06 -2.40 1.09
C LEU A 106 7.34 -3.75 1.28
N LEU A 107 7.24 -4.58 0.23
CA LEU A 107 6.43 -5.80 0.25
C LEU A 107 7.20 -7.05 -0.20
N GLN A 108 7.85 -7.02 -1.36
CA GLN A 108 8.34 -8.23 -2.04
C GLN A 108 9.79 -8.60 -1.70
N CYS A 109 10.56 -7.64 -1.21
CA CYS A 109 11.93 -7.83 -0.78
C CYS A 109 11.99 -8.97 0.26
N PRO A 110 12.91 -9.93 0.16
CA PRO A 110 13.04 -11.00 1.14
C PRO A 110 13.09 -10.49 2.59
N TYR A 111 13.83 -9.39 2.82
CA TYR A 111 13.87 -8.74 4.13
C TYR A 111 12.49 -8.22 4.57
N ALA A 112 11.79 -7.51 3.70
CA ALA A 112 10.45 -7.00 3.98
C ALA A 112 9.46 -8.15 4.26
N ARG A 113 9.51 -9.22 3.46
CA ARG A 113 8.67 -10.41 3.65
C ARG A 113 8.88 -11.05 5.02
N THR A 114 10.13 -11.15 5.47
CA THR A 114 10.44 -11.64 6.83
C THR A 114 9.81 -10.73 7.89
N ILE A 115 9.94 -9.41 7.77
CA ILE A 115 9.32 -8.47 8.72
C ILE A 115 7.79 -8.62 8.72
N TRP A 116 7.15 -8.69 7.56
CA TRP A 116 5.72 -8.93 7.46
C TRP A 116 5.33 -10.24 8.14
N PHE A 117 6.04 -11.33 7.86
CA PHE A 117 5.78 -12.64 8.44
C PHE A 117 5.88 -12.64 9.98
N GLU A 118 6.93 -12.03 10.55
CA GLU A 118 7.17 -11.97 12.01
C GLU A 118 6.17 -11.09 12.77
N ILE A 119 5.51 -10.15 12.09
CA ILE A 119 4.48 -9.28 12.67
C ILE A 119 3.08 -9.86 12.49
N MET A 120 2.84 -10.68 11.48
CA MET A 120 1.55 -11.33 11.28
C MET A 120 1.30 -12.39 12.36
N PRO A 121 0.07 -12.48 12.90
CA PRO A 121 -0.24 -13.51 13.88
C PRO A 121 -0.15 -14.91 13.28
N LEU A 122 0.40 -15.87 14.04
CA LEU A 122 0.69 -17.25 13.61
C LEU A 122 -0.56 -18.12 13.42
N SER A 123 -1.75 -17.65 13.82
CA SER A 123 -3.00 -18.42 13.74
C SER A 123 -3.41 -18.68 12.28
N SER A 124 -3.05 -19.86 11.76
CA SER A 124 -3.50 -20.44 10.48
C SER A 124 -3.50 -19.47 9.28
N TRP A 125 -2.61 -18.49 9.26
CA TRP A 125 -2.57 -17.44 8.24
C TRP A 125 -1.44 -17.73 7.26
N CYS A 126 -1.78 -18.00 5.99
CA CYS A 126 -0.83 -17.85 4.89
C CYS A 126 -0.78 -16.39 4.43
N TRP A 127 0.15 -15.58 4.98
CA TRP A 127 0.39 -14.24 4.46
C TRP A 127 0.89 -14.36 3.01
N THR A 128 0.09 -13.89 2.06
CA THR A 128 0.51 -13.77 0.67
C THR A 128 0.93 -12.34 0.41
N THR A 129 2.16 -12.14 -0.06
CA THR A 129 2.68 -10.81 -0.33
C THR A 129 1.86 -10.15 -1.45
N PRO A 130 1.20 -9.01 -1.21
CA PRO A 130 0.47 -8.31 -2.25
C PRO A 130 1.41 -7.78 -3.35
N ARG A 131 0.85 -7.53 -4.54
CA ARG A 131 1.61 -6.99 -5.68
C ARG A 131 2.18 -5.61 -5.39
N ASP A 132 1.37 -4.73 -4.80
CA ASP A 132 1.68 -3.34 -4.51
C ASP A 132 0.84 -2.85 -3.32
N LEU A 133 1.06 -1.60 -2.90
CA LEU A 133 0.37 -1.01 -1.75
C LEU A 133 -1.13 -0.79 -1.98
N LEU A 134 -1.57 -0.65 -3.22
CA LEU A 134 -3.00 -0.53 -3.55
C LEU A 134 -3.70 -1.87 -3.34
N HIS A 135 -3.10 -2.97 -3.81
CA HIS A 135 -3.58 -4.33 -3.55
C HIS A 135 -3.51 -4.69 -2.06
N LEU A 136 -2.46 -4.25 -1.36
CA LEU A 136 -2.37 -4.38 0.09
C LEU A 136 -3.58 -3.71 0.76
N ALA A 137 -3.87 -2.45 0.43
CA ALA A 137 -5.00 -1.72 0.99
C ALA A 137 -6.35 -2.39 0.68
N TYR A 138 -6.51 -2.89 -0.55
CA TYR A 138 -7.71 -3.61 -0.96
C TYR A 138 -7.96 -4.88 -0.14
N CYS A 139 -6.91 -5.66 0.15
CA CYS A 139 -7.01 -6.91 0.89
C CYS A 139 -6.80 -6.74 2.41
N TRP A 140 -6.67 -5.52 2.93
CA TRP A 140 -6.33 -5.26 4.35
C TRP A 140 -7.50 -5.44 5.35
N SER A 141 -8.62 -6.01 4.92
CA SER A 141 -9.76 -6.28 5.81
C SER A 141 -9.66 -7.68 6.42
N ARG A 142 -9.85 -7.79 7.74
CA ARG A 142 -9.85 -9.09 8.43
C ARG A 142 -11.09 -9.27 9.32
N PRO A 143 -12.05 -10.11 8.91
CA PRO A 143 -13.09 -10.59 9.82
C PRO A 143 -12.51 -11.60 10.83
N GLY A 144 -13.18 -11.74 11.96
CA GLY A 144 -12.84 -12.76 12.97
C GLY A 144 -11.69 -12.43 13.93
N LEU A 145 -11.16 -11.20 13.91
CA LEU A 145 -10.24 -10.73 14.95
C LEU A 145 -11.02 -10.39 16.24
N SER A 146 -10.38 -10.58 17.39
CA SER A 146 -10.87 -10.06 18.67
C SER A 146 -10.96 -8.52 18.65
N THR A 147 -11.66 -7.93 19.62
CA THR A 147 -11.79 -6.46 19.72
C THR A 147 -10.42 -5.78 19.79
N THR A 148 -9.52 -6.32 20.62
CA THR A 148 -8.13 -5.86 20.74
C THR A 148 -7.37 -6.06 19.42
N GLY A 149 -7.53 -7.22 18.78
CA GLY A 149 -6.89 -7.54 17.51
C GLY A 149 -7.29 -6.57 16.41
N LYS A 150 -8.59 -6.26 16.26
CA LYS A 150 -9.10 -5.27 15.30
C LYS A 150 -8.51 -3.89 15.54
N HIS A 151 -8.40 -3.49 16.81
CA HIS A 151 -7.85 -2.19 17.20
C HIS A 151 -6.35 -2.07 16.84
N ILE A 152 -5.57 -3.14 17.01
CA ILE A 152 -4.16 -3.20 16.63
C ILE A 152 -3.99 -3.29 15.10
N TRP A 153 -4.88 -4.03 14.43
CA TRP A 153 -4.79 -4.38 13.01
C TRP A 153 -4.61 -3.19 12.07
N GLN A 154 -5.30 -2.07 12.36
CA GLN A 154 -5.25 -0.84 11.56
C GLN A 154 -3.88 -0.15 11.56
N PHE A 155 -3.02 -0.43 12.54
CA PHE A 155 -1.71 0.22 12.71
C PHE A 155 -0.57 -0.54 12.02
N ILE A 156 -0.73 -1.85 11.82
CA ILE A 156 0.31 -2.75 11.33
C ILE A 156 0.93 -2.29 10.01
N PRO A 157 0.15 -1.94 8.96
CA PRO A 157 0.76 -1.61 7.67
C PRO A 157 1.64 -0.38 7.74
N ALA A 158 1.10 0.71 8.29
CA ALA A 158 1.80 1.98 8.43
C ALA A 158 3.08 1.81 9.25
N ALA A 159 3.03 1.01 10.31
CA ALA A 159 4.18 0.72 11.15
C ALA A 159 5.28 -0.02 10.36
N ILE A 160 4.92 -1.10 9.66
CA ILE A 160 5.87 -1.90 8.89
C ILE A 160 6.48 -1.07 7.76
N ILE A 161 5.67 -0.41 6.93
CA ILE A 161 6.19 0.32 5.75
C ILE A 161 7.07 1.51 6.15
N TRP A 162 6.72 2.21 7.24
CA TRP A 162 7.55 3.28 7.76
C TRP A 162 8.88 2.75 8.31
N SER A 163 8.85 1.69 9.11
CA SER A 163 10.06 1.10 9.67
C SER A 163 11.00 0.60 8.58
N ILE A 164 10.49 -0.12 7.57
CA ILE A 164 11.29 -0.57 6.42
C ILE A 164 11.92 0.62 5.69
N TRP A 165 11.15 1.69 5.46
CA TRP A 165 11.67 2.90 4.81
C TRP A 165 12.80 3.55 5.60
N THR A 166 12.62 3.72 6.92
CA THR A 166 13.65 4.31 7.78
C THR A 166 14.92 3.46 7.86
N GLU A 167 14.77 2.13 7.94
CA GLU A 167 15.89 1.19 7.92
C GLU A 167 16.63 1.23 6.58
N ARG A 168 15.91 1.24 5.46
CA ARG A 168 16.51 1.39 4.13
C ARG A 168 17.33 2.68 4.04
N ASN A 169 16.81 3.80 4.54
CA ASN A 169 17.53 5.08 4.54
C ASN A 169 18.77 5.04 5.44
N ALA A 170 18.69 4.41 6.62
CA ALA A 170 19.85 4.23 7.48
C ALA A 170 20.95 3.38 6.81
N ARG A 171 20.57 2.33 6.06
CA ARG A 171 21.52 1.53 5.28
C ARG A 171 22.14 2.33 4.14
N ALA A 172 21.31 3.06 3.39
CA ALA A 172 21.75 3.80 2.21
C ALA A 172 22.64 5.00 2.54
N PHE A 173 22.33 5.74 3.60
CA PHE A 173 22.97 7.03 3.90
C PHE A 173 23.88 7.03 5.13
N GLU A 174 23.69 6.09 6.06
CA GLU A 174 24.49 6.01 7.29
C GLU A 174 25.33 4.74 7.40
N GLY A 175 25.18 3.80 6.46
CA GLY A 175 25.87 2.49 6.52
C GLY A 175 25.47 1.64 7.74
N LYS A 176 24.32 1.92 8.36
CA LYS A 176 23.84 1.21 9.56
C LYS A 176 22.76 0.20 9.17
N ALA A 177 22.88 -1.03 9.69
CA ALA A 177 21.87 -2.06 9.53
C ALA A 177 21.45 -2.63 10.89
N LYS A 178 20.15 -2.66 11.17
CA LYS A 178 19.63 -3.28 12.38
C LYS A 178 19.40 -4.78 12.18
N PRO A 179 19.66 -5.61 13.20
CA PRO A 179 19.19 -6.98 13.24
C PRO A 179 17.67 -7.07 13.07
N THR A 180 17.20 -8.08 12.33
CA THR A 180 15.77 -8.26 12.02
C THR A 180 14.89 -8.36 13.27
N ASN A 181 15.34 -9.10 14.29
CA ASN A 181 14.63 -9.23 15.56
C ASN A 181 14.43 -7.88 16.28
N ARG A 182 15.44 -6.99 16.23
CA ARG A 182 15.33 -5.64 16.79
C ARG A 182 14.29 -4.82 16.05
N MET A 183 14.25 -4.91 14.72
CA MET A 183 13.24 -4.24 13.90
C MET A 183 11.83 -4.73 14.23
N VAL A 184 11.63 -6.04 14.38
CA VAL A 184 10.34 -6.62 14.77
C VAL A 184 9.86 -6.08 16.13
N ILE A 185 10.74 -6.03 17.12
CA ILE A 185 10.41 -5.48 18.45
C ILE A 185 10.05 -4.00 18.37
N GLU A 186 10.83 -3.19 17.64
CA GLU A 186 10.56 -1.75 17.46
C GLU A 186 9.22 -1.50 16.73
N ILE A 187 8.88 -2.32 15.73
CA ILE A 187 7.59 -2.26 15.03
C ILE A 187 6.44 -2.60 15.99
N LYS A 188 6.52 -3.72 16.73
CA LYS A 188 5.49 -4.10 17.72
C LYS A 188 5.30 -3.01 18.77
N TYR A 189 6.40 -2.42 19.26
CA TYR A 189 6.36 -1.28 20.17
C TYR A 189 5.60 -0.09 19.58
N MET A 190 5.93 0.31 18.34
CA MET A 190 5.29 1.44 17.66
C MET A 190 3.79 1.21 17.46
N ILE A 191 3.39 -0.02 17.09
CA ILE A 191 1.99 -0.41 16.98
C ILE A 191 1.27 -0.30 18.32
N CYS A 192 1.82 -0.88 19.39
CA CYS A 192 1.24 -0.79 20.73
C CYS A 192 1.17 0.66 21.24
N PHE A 193 2.16 1.48 20.89
CA PHE A 193 2.17 2.90 21.24
C PHE A 193 1.00 3.64 20.58
N TRP A 194 0.75 3.44 19.28
CA TRP A 194 -0.42 4.03 18.60
C TRP A 194 -1.75 3.46 19.08
N ALA A 195 -1.81 2.15 19.37
CA ALA A 195 -3.00 1.49 19.92
C ALA A 195 -3.39 2.06 21.29
N LYS A 196 -2.41 2.31 22.17
CA LYS A 196 -2.65 2.88 23.50
C LYS A 196 -3.11 4.34 23.45
N HIS A 197 -2.62 5.13 22.49
CA HIS A 197 -3.04 6.54 22.34
C HIS A 197 -4.36 6.70 21.58
N SER A 198 -4.89 5.63 21.00
CA SER A 198 -6.14 5.66 20.24
C SER A 198 -7.36 5.19 21.02
N SER A 199 -7.17 4.47 22.13
CA SER A 199 -8.27 4.07 23.02
C SER A 199 -7.79 3.98 24.46
N THR A 200 -8.62 4.47 25.39
CA THR A 200 -8.44 4.31 26.84
C THR A 200 -8.61 2.87 27.30
N ASP A 201 -9.24 2.02 26.48
CA ASP A 201 -9.61 0.64 26.82
C ASP A 201 -8.51 -0.36 26.43
N PHE A 202 -7.37 0.12 25.94
CA PHE A 202 -6.19 -0.71 25.69
C PHE A 202 -5.42 -0.94 26.99
N HIS A 203 -5.84 -1.92 27.77
CA HIS A 203 -5.29 -2.19 29.11
C HIS A 203 -3.99 -3.01 29.13
N TYR A 204 -3.49 -3.46 27.97
CA TYR A 204 -2.24 -4.22 27.92
C TYR A 204 -1.02 -3.32 28.06
N THR A 205 -0.06 -3.73 28.89
CA THR A 205 1.26 -3.09 28.89
C THR A 205 2.00 -3.45 27.59
N THR A 206 2.83 -2.53 27.09
CA THR A 206 3.59 -2.75 25.85
C THR A 206 4.46 -4.01 25.93
N ALA A 207 5.05 -4.31 27.09
CA ALA A 207 5.84 -5.52 27.30
C ALA A 207 4.99 -6.79 27.19
N GLN A 208 3.82 -6.82 27.84
CA GLN A 208 2.89 -7.97 27.76
C GLN A 208 2.37 -8.18 26.34
N SER A 209 2.07 -7.10 25.62
CA SER A 209 1.62 -7.18 24.22
C SER A 209 2.70 -7.74 23.29
N ILE A 210 3.98 -7.36 23.49
CA ILE A 210 5.08 -7.86 22.66
C ILE A 210 5.33 -9.36 22.95
N LEU A 211 5.29 -9.76 24.22
CA LEU A 211 5.52 -11.15 24.63
C LEU A 211 4.38 -12.09 24.22
N ASN A 212 3.13 -11.61 24.24
CA ASN A 212 1.95 -12.40 23.92
C ASN A 212 1.29 -11.93 22.61
N TRP A 213 2.12 -11.58 21.60
CA TRP A 213 1.65 -10.92 20.38
C TRP A 213 0.49 -11.64 19.69
N ASP A 214 0.59 -12.96 19.51
CA ASP A 214 -0.44 -13.75 18.83
C ASP A 214 -1.77 -13.80 19.58
N SER A 215 -1.73 -13.81 20.92
CA SER A 215 -2.94 -13.86 21.73
C SER A 215 -3.76 -12.56 21.68
N LEU A 216 -3.19 -11.48 21.15
CA LEU A 216 -3.93 -10.23 20.95
C LEU A 216 -4.94 -10.32 19.79
N PHE A 217 -4.80 -11.32 18.91
CA PHE A 217 -5.62 -11.46 17.70
C PHE A 217 -6.69 -12.56 17.82
N LEU A 218 -6.56 -13.45 18.81
CA LEU A 218 -7.55 -14.45 19.21
C LEU A 218 -8.61 -13.82 20.13
#